data_AF-A0A3N1TSX3-F1
#
_entry.id   AF-A0A3N1TSX3-F1
#
_cell.length_a   1.000
_cell.length_b   1.000
_cell.length_c   1.000
_cell.angle_alpha   90.00
_cell.angle_beta   90.00
_cell.angle_gamma   90.00
#
_symmetry.space_group_name_H-M   'P 1'
#
loop_
_entity.id
_entity.type
_entity.pdbx_description
1 polymer ?
#
loop_
_entity_poly.entity_id
_entity_poly.type
_entity_poly.pdbx_seq_one_letter_code
_entity_poly.pdbx_strand_id
1 'polypeptide(L)' 'MNTEIEWQKSSFSGGGGEQCVEVAQHAEQILMRESDDPGAVTTTSRAKFAAFIKGVKAGEFDHFAQ' A
#
# COMPACT_ATOMS: atom_id res chain seq x y z
N MET A 1 23.02 -11.18 -4.25
CA MET A 1 21.74 -11.36 -4.98
C MET A 1 20.92 -10.12 -4.70
N ASN A 2 20.57 -9.34 -5.73
CA ASN A 2 19.71 -8.18 -5.56
C ASN A 2 18.31 -8.73 -5.30
N THR A 3 17.85 -8.70 -4.05
CA THR A 3 16.45 -9.06 -3.75
C THR A 3 15.58 -7.95 -4.28
N GLU A 4 15.07 -8.13 -5.50
CA GLU A 4 14.11 -7.25 -6.11
C GLU A 4 12.83 -7.22 -5.26
N ILE A 5 12.26 -6.03 -5.07
CA ILE A 5 11.05 -5.85 -4.28
C ILE A 5 9.86 -6.23 -5.14
N GLU A 6 9.12 -7.27 -4.74
CA GLU A 6 7.91 -7.70 -5.42
C GLU A 6 6.72 -6.83 -4.98
N TRP A 7 6.37 -5.86 -5.81
CA TRP A 7 5.23 -4.97 -5.60
C TRP A 7 3.92 -5.61 -6.03
N GLN A 8 2.93 -5.58 -5.14
CA GLN A 8 1.58 -6.05 -5.39
C GLN A 8 0.63 -4.87 -5.56
N LYS A 9 -0.01 -4.80 -6.72
CA LYS A 9 -1.12 -3.90 -7.02
C LYS A 9 -2.46 -4.62 -6.85
N SER A 10 -3.52 -3.88 -6.51
CA SER A 10 -4.87 -4.43 -6.43
C SER A 10 -5.38 -4.86 -7.81
N SER A 11 -6.10 -5.99 -7.90
CA SER A 11 -6.78 -6.40 -9.13
C SER A 11 -7.91 -5.44 -9.55
N PHE A 12 -8.39 -4.60 -8.64
CA PHE A 12 -9.38 -3.56 -8.90
C PHE A 12 -8.79 -2.32 -9.59
N SER A 13 -7.46 -2.21 -9.68
CA SER A 13 -6.73 -1.09 -10.29
C SER A 13 -6.70 -1.09 -11.83
N GLY A 14 -7.72 -1.67 -12.49
CA GLY A 14 -7.72 -1.96 -13.94
C GLY A 14 -8.36 -0.91 -14.87
N GLY A 15 -8.72 0.27 -14.37
CA GLY A 15 -9.57 1.24 -15.07
C GLY A 15 -8.88 2.31 -15.92
N GLY A 16 -7.58 2.20 -16.19
CA GLY A 16 -6.83 3.20 -16.96
C GLY A 16 -6.35 4.43 -16.17
N GLY A 17 -6.43 4.40 -14.84
CA GLY A 17 -5.82 5.40 -13.97
C GLY A 17 -4.44 4.97 -13.48
N GLU A 18 -3.53 5.92 -13.33
CA GLU A 18 -2.15 5.70 -12.83
C GLU A 18 -2.03 5.88 -11.31
N GLN A 19 -3.13 6.20 -10.62
CA GLN A 19 -3.14 6.61 -9.21
C GLN A 19 -3.36 5.42 -8.25
N CYS A 20 -2.54 4.39 -8.36
CA CYS A 20 -2.75 3.14 -7.63
C CYS A 20 -1.73 2.98 -6.49
N VAL A 21 -2.22 2.60 -5.32
CA VAL A 21 -1.35 2.19 -4.21
C VAL A 21 -0.84 0.77 -4.45
N GLU A 22 0.48 0.61 -4.40
CA GLU A 22 1.17 -0.67 -4.44
C GLU A 22 1.78 -0.98 -3.08
N VAL A 23 1.79 -2.27 -2.72
CA VAL A 23 2.34 -2.74 -1.43
C VAL A 23 3.34 -3.86 -1.64
N ALA A 24 4.38 -3.91 -0.83
CA ALA A 24 5.35 -5.00 -0.84
C ALA A 24 5.71 -5.42 0.59
N GLN A 25 5.97 -6.71 0.78
CA GLN A 25 6.60 -7.19 2.00
C GLN A 25 8.11 -7.24 1.80
N HIS A 26 8.86 -6.61 2.70
CA HIS A 26 10.32 -6.71 2.73
C HIS A 26 10.79 -6.92 4.16
N ALA A 27 11.35 -8.10 4.45
CA ALA A 27 11.65 -8.53 5.81
C ALA A 27 10.43 -8.35 6.75
N GLU A 28 10.60 -7.61 7.85
CA GLU A 28 9.55 -7.34 8.85
C GLU A 28 8.73 -6.07 8.57
N GLN A 29 8.91 -5.47 7.39
CA GLN A 29 8.26 -4.22 6.99
C GLN A 29 7.27 -4.43 5.85
N ILE A 30 6.28 -3.54 5.83
CA ILE A 30 5.41 -3.29 4.69
C ILE A 30 5.85 -1.98 4.06
N LEU A 31 6.15 -2.03 2.78
CA LEU A 31 6.43 -0.88 1.94
C LEU A 31 5.16 -0.53 1.19
N MET A 32 4.89 0.76 1.05
CA MET A 32 3.79 1.27 0.25
C MET A 32 4.32 2.39 -0.64
N ARG A 33 3.86 2.43 -1.88
CA ARG A 33 4.14 3.50 -2.83
C ARG A 33 2.92 3.78 -3.69
N GLU A 34 2.97 4.91 -4.34
CA GLU A 34 2.01 5.30 -5.37
C GLU A 34 2.62 4.92 -6.76
N SER A 35 1.77 4.58 -7.74
CA SER A 35 2.24 4.03 -9.03
C SER A 35 2.75 5.13 -9.99
N ASP A 36 2.22 6.35 -9.89
CA ASP A 36 2.66 7.54 -10.62
C ASP A 36 3.90 8.23 -10.02
N ASP A 37 4.20 7.99 -8.74
CA ASP A 37 5.46 8.36 -8.05
C ASP A 37 6.12 7.15 -7.34
N PRO A 38 6.76 6.23 -8.10
CA PRO A 38 7.34 5.01 -7.54
C PRO A 38 8.58 5.25 -6.66
N GLY A 39 9.11 6.48 -6.64
CA GLY A 39 10.23 6.87 -5.77
C GLY A 39 9.78 7.21 -4.35
N ALA A 40 8.52 7.60 -4.16
CA ALA A 40 7.94 7.95 -2.87
C ALA A 40 7.49 6.69 -2.10
N VAL A 41 8.44 6.04 -1.43
CA VAL A 41 8.17 4.86 -0.59
C VAL A 41 7.98 5.25 0.87
N THR A 42 6.85 4.86 1.45
CA THR A 42 6.63 4.89 2.91
C THR A 42 6.70 3.48 3.50
N THR A 43 7.10 3.37 4.77
CA THR A 43 7.30 2.08 5.44
C THR A 43 6.52 1.99 6.74
N THR A 44 6.03 0.80 7.06
CA THR A 44 5.39 0.49 8.33
C THR A 44 5.68 -0.94 8.75
N SER A 45 5.34 -1.30 9.98
CA SER A 45 5.42 -2.69 10.45
C SER A 45 4.20 -3.48 9.99
N ARG A 46 4.34 -4.82 9.89
CA ARG A 46 3.21 -5.73 9.62
C ARG A 46 2.05 -5.56 10.61
N ALA A 47 2.36 -5.38 11.91
CA ALA A 47 1.34 -5.21 12.95
C ALA A 47 0.51 -3.92 12.76
N LYS A 48 1.19 -2.79 12.51
CA LYS A 48 0.52 -1.51 12.23
C LYS A 48 -0.30 -1.57 10.94
N PHE A 49 0.22 -2.21 9.88
CA PHE A 49 -0.53 -2.37 8.64
C PHE A 49 -1.80 -3.20 8.82
N ALA A 50 -1.72 -4.30 9.59
CA ALA A 50 -2.89 -5.10 9.93
C ALA A 50 -3.93 -4.31 10.76
N ALA A 51 -3.50 -3.47 11.69
CA ALA A 51 -4.39 -2.58 12.43
C ALA A 51 -5.04 -1.54 11.52
N PHE A 52 -4.27 -0.93 10.62
CA PHE A 52 -4.76 0.02 9.62
C PHE A 52 -5.85 -0.58 8.74
N ILE A 53 -5.65 -1.79 8.18
CA ILE A 53 -6.66 -2.49 7.37
C ILE A 53 -7.96 -2.68 8.16
N LYS A 54 -7.88 -3.02 9.46
CA LYS A 54 -9.06 -3.18 10.32
C LYS A 54 -9.79 -1.85 10.50
N GLY A 55 -9.08 -0.75 10.74
CA GLY A 55 -9.67 0.59 10.87
C GLY A 55 -10.35 1.05 9.58
N VAL A 56 -9.70 0.87 8.41
CA VAL A 56 -10.30 1.15 7.10
C VAL A 56 -11.59 0.37 6.90
N LYS A 57 -11.59 -0.93 7.19
CA LYS A 57 -12.81 -1.76 7.08
C LYS A 57 -13.92 -1.38 8.06
N ALA A 58 -13.58 -0.72 9.16
CA ALA A 58 -14.53 -0.22 10.14
C ALA A 58 -15.06 1.20 9.82
N GLY A 59 -14.59 1.81 8.74
CA GLY A 59 -14.95 3.19 8.36
C GLY A 59 -14.27 4.27 9.19
N GLU A 60 -13.21 3.94 9.95
CA GLU A 60 -12.51 4.88 10.83
C GLU A 60 -11.96 6.10 10.07
N PHE A 61 -11.64 5.92 8.78
CA PHE A 61 -10.98 6.90 7.93
C PHE A 61 -11.89 7.51 6.85
N ASP A 62 -13.19 7.21 6.82
CA ASP A 62 -14.09 7.65 5.74
C ASP A 62 -14.23 9.18 5.67
N HIS A 63 -13.97 9.87 6.79
CA HIS A 63 -13.93 11.34 6.84
C HIS A 63 -12.79 11.96 6.01
N PHE A 64 -11.77 11.20 5.61
CA PHE A 64 -10.73 11.65 4.68
C PHE A 64 -11.11 11.51 3.21
N ALA A 65 -12.19 10.79 2.88
CA ALA A 65 -12.64 10.54 1.51
C ALA A 65 -13.74 11.51 1.03
N GLN A 66 -13.98 12.59 1.79
CA GLN A 66 -14.98 13.62 1.46
C GLN A 66 -14.49 14.63 0.43
#